data_AF-A0AAU7XKY4-F1
#
_entry.id   AF-A0AAU7XKY4-F1
#
_cell.length_a   1.000
_cell.length_b   1.000
_cell.length_c   1.000
_cell.angle_alpha   90.00
_cell.angle_beta   90.00
_cell.angle_gamma   90.00
#
_symmetry.space_group_name_H-M   'P 1'
#
loop_
_entity.id
_entity.type
_entity.pdbx_description
1 polymer ?
#
loop_
_entity_poly.entity_id
_entity_poly.type
_entity_poly.pdbx_seq_one_letter_code
_entity_poly.pdbx_strand_id
1 'polypeptide(L)'
;MTRVARVEPISKKRDNKLIISGWRVIDVTDPNEPQEISQHETEPQAIEAARRFEAKTAEELGSDPDDTQDYDASDEQAGKRFPG
;
A
#
# COMPACT_ATOMS: atom_id res chain seq x y z
N MET A 1 8.74 6.04 6.58
CA MET A 1 7.53 5.61 7.31
C MET A 1 6.46 5.33 6.27
N THR A 2 6.13 4.06 6.04
CA THR A 2 5.17 3.67 4.99
C THR A 2 3.83 4.33 5.24
N ARG A 3 3.36 5.16 4.30
CA ARG A 3 2.00 5.70 4.42
C ARG A 3 0.99 4.62 4.09
N VAL A 4 -0.08 4.57 4.86
CA VAL A 4 -1.14 3.58 4.73
C VAL A 4 -2.47 4.29 4.56
N ALA A 5 -3.21 3.95 3.50
CA ALA A 5 -4.53 4.51 3.24
C ALA A 5 -5.63 3.45 3.39
N ARG A 6 -6.76 3.85 3.96
CA ARG A 6 -7.96 3.00 4.07
C ARG A 6 -9.12 3.60 3.29
N VAL A 7 -9.82 2.75 2.55
CA VAL A 7 -11.06 3.11 1.85
C VAL A 7 -12.26 2.79 2.75
N GLU A 8 -13.15 3.77 2.94
CA GLU A 8 -14.38 3.60 3.71
C GLU A 8 -15.62 4.08 2.93
N PRO A 9 -16.77 3.40 3.07
CA PRO A 9 -18.01 3.85 2.46
C PRO A 9 -18.59 5.05 3.23
N ILE A 10 -19.01 6.08 2.51
CA ILE A 10 -19.78 7.20 3.05
C ILE A 10 -21.25 6.79 3.04
N SER A 11 -21.78 6.47 4.21
CA SER A 11 -23.19 6.10 4.37
C SER A 11 -24.03 7.31 4.80
N LYS A 12 -25.20 7.48 4.17
CA LYS A 12 -26.24 8.43 4.57
C LYS A 12 -27.47 7.67 5.04
N LYS A 13 -28.04 8.09 6.17
CA LYS A 13 -29.32 7.55 6.66
C LYS A 13 -30.45 8.32 6.00
N ARG A 14 -31.29 7.64 5.22
CA ARG A 14 -32.51 8.19 4.61
C ARG A 14 -33.67 7.24 4.85
N ASP A 15 -34.78 7.73 5.40
CA ASP A 15 -36.01 6.94 5.60
C ASP A 15 -35.75 5.56 6.24
N ASN A 16 -34.96 5.56 7.32
CA ASN A 16 -34.57 4.35 8.05
C ASN A 16 -33.73 3.32 7.26
N LYS A 17 -33.16 3.70 6.11
CA LYS A 17 -32.22 2.91 5.30
C LYS A 17 -30.83 3.55 5.26
N LEU A 18 -29.78 2.73 5.33
CA LEU A 18 -28.40 3.13 5.07
C LEU A 18 -28.15 3.06 3.57
N ILE A 19 -27.82 4.18 2.96
CA ILE A 19 -27.48 4.28 1.53
C ILE A 19 -26.02 4.69 1.42
N ILE A 20 -25.23 3.93 0.67
CA ILE A 20 -23.86 4.33 0.33
C ILE A 20 -23.95 5.46 -0.68
N SER A 21 -23.48 6.65 -0.30
CA SER A 21 -23.48 7.85 -1.13
C SER A 21 -22.13 8.13 -1.79
N GLY A 22 -21.10 7.33 -1.48
CA GLY A 22 -19.76 7.47 -2.02
C GLY A 22 -18.75 6.71 -1.16
N TRP A 23 -17.48 6.96 -1.42
CA TRP A 23 -16.33 6.33 -0.79
C TRP A 23 -15.30 7.37 -0.45
N ARG A 24 -14.69 7.29 0.73
CA ARG A 24 -13.59 8.18 1.15
C ARG A 24 -12.31 7.39 1.30
N VAL A 25 -11.20 8.06 1.04
CA VAL A 25 -9.85 7.56 1.28
C VAL A 25 -9.29 8.32 2.47
N ILE A 26 -8.85 7.59 3.50
CA ILE A 26 -8.34 8.15 4.74
C ILE A 26 -6.90 7.69 4.92
N ASP A 27 -5.99 8.63 5.14
CA ASP A 27 -4.65 8.37 5.64
C ASP A 27 -4.77 7.84 7.07
N VAL A 28 -4.27 6.64 7.31
CA VAL A 28 -4.23 6.00 8.63
C VAL A 28 -2.79 5.68 9.02
N THR A 29 -1.83 6.40 8.45
CA THR A 29 -0.41 6.29 8.78
C THR A 29 -0.18 6.51 10.28
N ASP A 30 -0.85 7.52 10.86
CA ASP A 30 -1.01 7.62 12.31
C ASP A 30 -2.42 7.14 12.70
N PRO A 31 -2.55 6.08 13.52
CA PRO A 31 -3.85 5.54 13.90
C PRO A 31 -4.62 6.46 14.87
N ASN A 32 -3.96 7.41 15.52
CA ASN A 32 -4.58 8.38 16.42
C ASN A 32 -5.06 9.63 15.68
N GLU A 33 -4.46 9.92 14.53
CA GLU A 33 -4.80 11.07 13.69
C GLU A 33 -5.15 10.67 12.24
N PRO A 34 -6.29 9.98 12.03
CA PRO A 34 -6.74 9.65 10.69
C PRO A 34 -7.16 10.91 9.91
N GLN A 35 -6.64 11.08 8.70
CA GLN A 35 -6.91 12.25 7.86
C GLN A 35 -7.60 11.88 6.55
N GLU A 36 -8.74 12.51 6.24
CA GLU A 36 -9.42 12.27 4.95
C GLU A 36 -8.66 12.95 3.81
N ILE A 37 -8.23 12.16 2.82
CA ILE A 37 -7.44 12.62 1.68
C ILE A 37 -8.35 12.99 0.50
N SER A 38 -9.36 12.16 0.23
CA SER A 38 -10.24 12.34 -0.94
C SER A 38 -11.56 11.57 -0.81
N GLN A 39 -12.54 11.96 -1.63
CA GLN A 39 -13.84 11.28 -1.77
C GLN A 39 -14.11 10.95 -3.24
N HIS A 40 -14.77 9.83 -3.49
CA HIS A 40 -15.05 9.27 -4.81
C HIS A 40 -16.45 8.69 -4.85
N GLU A 41 -17.06 8.67 -6.04
CA GLU A 41 -18.42 8.13 -6.21
C GLU A 41 -18.45 6.60 -6.15
N THR A 42 -17.38 5.93 -6.60
CA THR A 42 -17.32 4.47 -6.70
C THR A 42 -16.13 3.89 -5.93
N GLU A 43 -16.30 2.66 -5.45
CA GLU A 43 -15.27 1.92 -4.71
C GLU A 43 -13.97 1.76 -5.51
N PRO A 44 -14.00 1.39 -6.82
CA PRO A 44 -12.77 1.22 -7.59
C PRO A 44 -11.94 2.51 -7.71
N GLN A 45 -12.61 3.67 -7.82
CA GLN A 45 -11.93 4.97 -7.87
C GLN A 45 -11.22 5.27 -6.54
N ALA A 46 -11.89 4.99 -5.41
CA ALA A 46 -11.29 5.17 -4.09
C ALA A 46 -10.11 4.20 -3.84
N ILE A 47 -10.21 2.95 -4.28
CA ILE A 47 -9.11 1.97 -4.19
C ILE A 47 -7.91 2.42 -5.03
N GLU A 48 -8.13 2.88 -6.26
CA GLU A 48 -7.06 3.39 -7.11
C GLU A 48 -6.38 4.61 -6.48
N ALA A 49 -7.16 5.54 -5.92
CA ALA A 49 -6.63 6.71 -5.22
C ALA A 49 -5.82 6.33 -3.97
N ALA A 50 -6.29 5.36 -3.17
CA ALA A 50 -5.56 4.85 -2.01
C ALA A 50 -4.19 4.26 -2.43
N ARG A 51 -4.18 3.37 -3.43
CA ARG A 51 -2.94 2.77 -3.95
C ARG A 51 -1.96 3.82 -4.45
N ARG A 52 -2.44 4.84 -5.18
CA ARG A 52 -1.58 5.93 -5.67
C ARG A 52 -0.99 6.76 -4.52
N PHE A 53 -1.76 6.99 -3.46
CA PHE A 53 -1.27 7.70 -2.27
C PHE A 53 -0.14 6.93 -1.58
N GLU A 54 -0.33 5.62 -1.39
CA GLU A 54 0.66 4.74 -0.78
C GLU A 54 1.91 4.61 -1.67
N ALA A 55 1.72 4.40 -2.98
CA ALA A 55 2.82 4.26 -3.95
C ALA A 55 3.70 5.51 -4.03
N LYS A 56 3.11 6.71 -4.09
CA LYS A 56 3.88 7.97 -4.12
C LYS A 56 4.81 8.10 -2.93
N THR A 57 4.36 7.72 -1.75
CA THR A 57 5.20 7.81 -0.54
C THR A 57 6.16 6.63 -0.42
N ALA A 58 5.86 5.47 -1.00
CA ALA A 58 6.83 4.38 -1.13
C ALA A 58 7.98 4.75 -2.08
N GLU A 59 7.70 5.46 -3.17
CA GLU A 59 8.72 5.99 -4.09
C GLU A 59 9.62 7.04 -3.41
N GLU A 60 9.07 7.86 -2.50
CA GLU A 60 9.83 8.80 -1.66
C GLU A 60 10.68 8.12 -0.57
N LEU A 61 10.44 6.85 -0.24
CA LEU A 61 11.11 6.12 0.85
C LEU A 61 12.18 5.13 0.41
N GLY A 62 12.43 4.99 -0.90
CA GLY A 62 13.39 3.99 -1.37
C GLY A 62 13.59 3.99 -2.87
N SER A 63 13.95 5.14 -3.44
CA SER A 63 14.95 5.15 -4.52
C SER A 63 16.31 5.47 -3.92
N ASP A 64 16.74 4.67 -2.94
CA ASP A 64 18.16 4.40 -2.78
C ASP A 64 18.44 3.18 -3.66
N PRO A 65 18.97 3.35 -4.89
CA PRO A 65 19.65 2.24 -5.55
C PRO A 65 20.91 1.97 -4.73
N ASP A 66 20.78 1.21 -3.65
CA ASP A 66 21.90 0.45 -3.08
C ASP A 66 21.84 -0.89 -3.84
N ASP A 67 22.30 -0.93 -5.08
CA ASP A 67 23.72 -1.12 -5.43
C ASP A 67 24.39 -2.17 -4.54
N THR A 68 23.72 -3.32 -4.39
CA THR A 68 24.28 -4.68 -4.34
C THR A 68 23.13 -5.66 -4.17
N GLN A 69 22.38 -5.87 -5.26
CA GLN A 69 21.72 -7.16 -5.45
C GLN A 69 22.83 -8.18 -5.72
N ASP A 70 23.60 -8.50 -4.68
CA ASP A 70 24.51 -9.63 -4.63
C ASP A 70 23.66 -10.89 -4.54
N TYR A 71 22.97 -11.19 -5.64
CA TYR A 71 22.55 -12.54 -5.94
C TYR A 71 23.83 -13.31 -6.20
N ASP A 72 24.46 -13.80 -5.12
CA ASP A 72 25.60 -14.70 -5.20
C ASP A 72 25.11 -16.04 -5.78
N ALA A 73 24.98 -16.08 -7.10
CA ALA A 73 24.77 -17.31 -7.87
C ALA A 73 26.08 -18.10 -8.01
N SER A 74 26.99 -18.02 -7.03
CA SER A 74 28.30 -18.67 -7.07
C SER A 74 28.70 -19.31 -5.74
N ASP A 75 27.85 -20.16 -5.13
CA ASP A 75 28.38 -21.40 -4.55
C ASP A 75 27.31 -22.50 -4.39
N GLU A 76 27.26 -23.43 -5.33
CA GLU A 76 27.00 -24.84 -5.04
C GLU A 76 27.95 -25.69 -5.91
N GLN A 77 29.26 -25.58 -5.64
CA GLN A 77 30.11 -26.78 -5.69
C GLN A 77 29.82 -27.66 -4.45
N ALA A 78 28.54 -27.95 -4.20
CA ALA A 78 28.08 -28.96 -3.27
C ALA A 78 27.97 -30.30 -4.00
N GLY A 79 29.10 -30.85 -4.45
CA GLY A 79 29.06 -32.12 -5.18
C GLY A 79 30.39 -32.65 -5.70
N LYS A 80 31.12 -33.37 -4.84
CA LYS A 80 32.21 -34.32 -5.13
C LYS A 80 33.56 -33.75 -5.56
N ARG A 81 34.40 -33.48 -4.54
CA ARG A 81 35.74 -34.07 -4.48
C ARG A 81 36.04 -34.53 -3.06
N PHE A 82 36.09 -35.85 -2.86
CA PHE A 82 36.86 -36.44 -1.77
C PHE A 82 38.03 -37.22 -2.40
N PRO A 83 39.27 -37.07 -1.90
CA PRO A 83 40.44 -37.77 -2.40
C PRO A 83 40.47 -39.22 -1.88
N GLY A 84 40.98 -40.13 -2.72
CA GLY A 84 41.20 -41.54 -2.42
C GLY A 84 41.58 -42.29 -3.68
#